data_AF-A0A1J5M3C2-F1
#
_entry.id   AF-A0A1J5M3C2-F1
#
_cell.length_a   1.000
_cell.length_b   1.000
_cell.length_c   1.000
_cell.angle_alpha   90.00
_cell.angle_beta   90.00
_cell.angle_gamma   90.00
#
_symmetry.space_group_name_H-M   'P 1'
#
loop_
_entity.id
_entity.type
_entity.pdbx_description
1 polymer ?
#
loop_
_entity_poly.entity_id
_entity_poly.type
_entity_poly.pdbx_seq_one_letter_code
_entity_poly.pdbx_strand_id
1 'polypeptide(L)'
;MKLIKLFSFLTILFFAIQGNSQNIIGVKSELHQNEYDNWVLTITPNQFDGYATETTKQDGVYAVLLCYTVKGKEYQKYTDCTYDFVNEGKNVVHIASSYKKRGEINIMRVQFFRRDKPRETYPAKDCF
;
A
#
# COMPACT_ATOMS: atom_id res chain seq x y z
N MET A 1 -36.78 21.07 -37.13
CA MET A 1 -36.29 19.66 -37.18
C MET A 1 -34.75 19.50 -37.13
N LYS A 2 -33.95 20.51 -36.73
CA LYS A 2 -32.48 20.35 -36.58
C LYS A 2 -31.99 20.30 -35.13
N LEU A 3 -32.81 20.69 -34.15
CA LEU A 3 -32.44 20.67 -32.73
C LEU A 3 -32.59 19.30 -32.04
N ILE A 4 -33.42 18.41 -32.56
CA ILE A 4 -33.70 17.10 -31.92
C ILE A 4 -32.54 16.11 -32.11
N LYS A 5 -31.72 16.28 -33.16
CA LYS A 5 -30.58 15.38 -33.44
C LYS A 5 -29.34 15.65 -32.58
N LEU A 6 -29.24 16.82 -31.95
CA LEU A 6 -28.09 17.17 -31.11
C LEU A 6 -28.18 16.56 -29.69
N PHE A 7 -29.40 16.24 -29.24
CA PHE A 7 -29.63 15.67 -27.91
C PHE A 7 -29.30 14.17 -27.81
N SER A 8 -29.33 13.44 -28.92
CA SER A 8 -29.00 12.00 -28.94
C SER A 8 -27.50 11.70 -28.95
N PHE A 9 -26.64 12.69 -29.22
CA PHE A 9 -25.18 12.49 -29.22
C PHE A 9 -24.54 12.78 -27.85
N LEU A 10 -25.20 13.58 -27.00
CA LEU A 10 -24.70 13.94 -25.67
C LEU A 10 -24.99 12.86 -24.61
N THR A 11 -25.98 12.00 -24.85
CA THR A 11 -26.41 10.94 -23.91
C THR A 11 -25.51 9.70 -23.93
N ILE A 12 -24.69 9.51 -24.97
CA ILE A 12 -23.79 8.34 -25.08
C ILE A 12 -22.45 8.57 -24.37
N LEU A 13 -22.06 9.83 -24.11
CA LEU A 13 -20.77 10.12 -23.45
C LEU A 13 -20.77 9.91 -21.93
N PHE A 14 -21.94 9.75 -21.30
CA PHE A 14 -22.06 9.66 -19.84
C PHE A 14 -21.98 8.25 -19.25
N PHE A 15 -21.84 7.20 -20.07
CA PHE A 15 -22.10 5.83 -19.63
C PHE A 15 -20.90 4.91 -19.38
N ALA A 16 -19.63 5.34 -19.47
CA ALA A 16 -18.55 4.34 -19.43
C ALA A 16 -17.25 4.73 -18.70
N ILE A 17 -17.30 5.64 -17.72
CA ILE A 17 -16.23 5.72 -16.72
C ILE A 17 -16.80 5.38 -15.34
N GLN A 18 -17.42 4.20 -15.23
CA GLN A 18 -17.54 3.55 -13.93
C GLN A 18 -16.18 2.94 -13.61
N GLY A 19 -15.25 3.78 -13.15
CA GLY A 19 -14.04 3.32 -12.47
C GLY A 19 -14.48 2.63 -11.18
N ASN A 20 -14.60 1.30 -11.22
CA ASN A 20 -14.85 0.51 -10.03
C ASN A 20 -13.71 0.77 -9.03
N SER A 21 -14.04 1.18 -7.80
CA SER A 21 -13.09 1.19 -6.69
C SER A 21 -12.48 -0.21 -6.55
N GLN A 22 -11.16 -0.31 -6.67
CA GLN A 22 -10.45 -1.58 -6.55
C GLN A 22 -9.81 -1.67 -5.17
N ASN A 23 -10.11 -2.77 -4.46
CA ASN A 23 -9.41 -3.09 -3.22
C ASN A 23 -7.90 -3.22 -3.49
N ILE A 24 -7.07 -2.76 -2.55
CA ILE A 24 -5.63 -3.07 -2.59
C ILE A 24 -5.48 -4.60 -2.46
N ILE A 25 -4.94 -5.24 -3.50
CA ILE A 25 -4.75 -6.70 -3.57
C ILE A 25 -3.35 -7.15 -3.12
N GLY A 26 -2.44 -6.19 -2.86
CA GLY A 26 -1.08 -6.48 -2.43
C GLY A 26 -0.19 -5.24 -2.43
N VAL A 27 1.07 -5.45 -2.06
CA VAL A 27 2.07 -4.39 -1.95
C VAL A 27 3.39 -4.79 -2.61
N LYS A 28 4.17 -3.80 -3.02
CA LYS A 28 5.59 -3.88 -3.32
C LYS A 28 6.37 -3.21 -2.19
N SER A 29 7.61 -3.64 -1.97
CA SER A 29 8.47 -3.05 -0.95
C SER A 29 9.90 -2.86 -1.45
N GLU A 30 10.52 -1.76 -1.07
CA GLU A 30 11.89 -1.41 -1.45
C GLU A 30 12.67 -0.91 -0.23
N LEU A 31 13.84 -1.51 0.01
CA LEU A 31 14.75 -1.10 1.08
C LEU A 31 15.83 -0.18 0.50
N HIS A 32 15.91 1.05 1.00
CA HIS A 32 16.91 2.05 0.59
C HIS A 32 17.30 2.95 1.77
N GLN A 33 18.23 3.87 1.54
CA GLN A 33 18.59 4.92 2.50
C GLN A 33 17.82 6.20 2.18
N ASN A 34 17.30 6.87 3.21
CA ASN A 34 16.69 8.21 3.06
C ASN A 34 17.76 9.32 3.05
N GLU A 35 17.36 10.59 2.95
CA GLU A 35 18.30 11.73 2.94
C GLU A 35 19.15 11.89 4.21
N TYR A 36 18.84 11.14 5.27
CA TYR A 36 19.54 11.14 6.56
C TYR A 36 20.35 9.85 6.79
N ASP A 37 20.67 9.11 5.72
CA ASP A 37 21.42 7.85 5.72
C ASP A 37 20.78 6.70 6.52
N ASN A 38 19.50 6.82 6.91
CA ASN A 38 18.78 5.77 7.62
C ASN A 38 18.21 4.76 6.63
N TRP A 39 18.31 3.47 6.97
CA TRP A 39 17.66 2.41 6.21
C TRP A 39 16.16 2.42 6.45
N VAL A 40 15.40 2.63 5.38
CA VAL A 40 13.94 2.67 5.36
C VAL A 40 13.40 1.65 4.36
N LEU A 41 12.28 1.03 4.72
CA LEU A 41 11.51 0.17 3.83
C LEU A 41 10.28 0.95 3.37
N THR A 42 10.26 1.33 2.11
CA THR A 42 9.09 1.94 1.49
C THR A 42 8.19 0.85 0.94
N ILE A 43 6.92 0.87 1.35
CA ILE A 43 5.89 -0.08 0.95
C ILE A 43 4.86 0.68 0.13
N THR A 44 4.53 0.19 -1.05
CA THR A 44 3.58 0.83 -1.98
C THR A 44 2.53 -0.18 -2.41
N PRO A 45 1.25 0.19 -2.50
CA PRO A 45 0.21 -0.69 -3.06
C PRO A 45 0.51 -1.03 -4.53
N ASN A 46 0.23 -2.26 -4.94
CA ASN A 46 0.47 -2.73 -6.33
C ASN A 46 -0.54 -2.16 -7.35
N GLN A 47 -1.70 -1.67 -6.90
CA GLN A 47 -2.70 -0.97 -7.71
C GLN A 47 -3.25 0.20 -6.89
N PHE A 48 -2.94 1.43 -7.32
CA PHE A 48 -3.46 2.67 -6.73
C PHE A 48 -3.50 3.75 -7.81
N ASP A 49 -4.69 4.25 -8.13
CA ASP A 49 -4.88 5.47 -8.91
C ASP A 49 -5.35 6.57 -7.96
N GLY A 50 -4.41 7.39 -7.49
CA GLY A 50 -4.66 8.49 -6.56
C GLY A 50 -5.24 9.75 -7.20
N TYR A 51 -5.48 9.76 -8.51
CA TYR A 51 -5.96 10.93 -9.27
C TYR A 51 -7.44 10.86 -9.66
N ALA A 52 -8.16 9.80 -9.27
CA ALA A 52 -9.60 9.72 -9.44
C ALA A 52 -10.31 10.77 -8.56
N THR A 53 -11.13 11.63 -9.19
CA THR A 53 -11.81 12.79 -8.58
C THR A 53 -12.78 12.44 -7.46
N GLU A 54 -13.21 11.18 -7.39
CA GLU A 54 -13.70 10.58 -6.16
C GLU A 54 -12.65 9.56 -5.72
N THR A 55 -11.90 9.89 -4.67
CA THR A 55 -11.11 8.91 -3.93
C THR A 55 -12.10 7.91 -3.34
N THR A 56 -12.52 6.95 -4.14
CA THR A 56 -13.62 6.04 -3.83
C THR A 56 -13.11 5.03 -2.80
N LYS A 57 -13.18 5.42 -1.52
CA LYS A 57 -13.12 4.61 -0.29
C LYS A 57 -12.20 3.38 -0.40
N GLN A 58 -10.95 3.42 0.05
CA GLN A 58 -10.53 3.28 1.46
C GLN A 58 -11.30 2.25 2.31
N ASP A 59 -12.17 1.39 1.78
CA ASP A 59 -12.95 0.50 2.63
C ASP A 59 -12.07 -0.63 3.16
N GLY A 60 -11.52 -0.44 4.36
CA GLY A 60 -10.72 -1.41 5.09
C GLY A 60 -9.59 -0.80 5.90
N VAL A 61 -9.15 -1.51 6.93
CA VAL A 61 -7.92 -1.18 7.65
C VAL A 61 -6.83 -2.04 7.04
N TYR A 62 -5.85 -1.43 6.40
CA TYR A 62 -4.77 -2.11 5.69
C TYR A 62 -3.56 -2.24 6.60
N ALA A 63 -2.93 -3.41 6.58
CA ALA A 63 -1.71 -3.64 7.33
C ALA A 63 -0.76 -4.58 6.58
N VAL A 64 0.49 -4.56 7.01
CA VAL A 64 1.49 -5.55 6.62
C VAL A 64 2.03 -6.27 7.84
N LEU A 65 2.27 -7.58 7.73
CA LEU A 65 3.23 -8.28 8.58
C LEU A 65 4.62 -8.06 7.99
N LEU A 66 5.47 -7.40 8.75
CA LEU A 66 6.86 -7.15 8.41
C LEU A 66 7.76 -8.02 9.28
N CYS A 67 8.61 -8.81 8.64
CA CYS A 67 9.60 -9.65 9.29
C CYS A 67 10.97 -9.42 8.68
N TYR A 68 11.94 -9.13 9.54
CA TYR A 68 13.28 -8.74 9.12
C TYR A 68 14.30 -9.00 10.22
N THR A 69 15.57 -9.04 9.84
CA THR A 69 16.69 -9.05 10.77
C THR A 69 17.60 -7.86 10.57
N VAL A 70 18.21 -7.40 11.67
CA VAL A 70 19.29 -6.41 11.66
C VAL A 70 20.42 -6.94 12.52
N LYS A 71 21.59 -7.18 11.92
CA LYS A 71 22.75 -7.81 12.60
C LYS A 71 22.38 -9.12 13.31
N GLY A 72 21.58 -9.96 12.66
CA GLY A 72 21.12 -11.25 13.21
C GLY A 72 20.04 -11.13 14.30
N LYS A 73 19.67 -9.93 14.75
CA LYS A 73 18.54 -9.75 15.66
C LYS A 73 17.23 -9.76 14.88
N GLU A 74 16.28 -10.56 15.34
CA GLU A 74 14.99 -10.80 14.72
C GLU A 74 13.95 -9.74 15.11
N TYR A 75 13.14 -9.34 14.13
CA TYR A 75 12.07 -8.38 14.31
C TYR A 75 10.84 -8.84 13.52
N GLN A 76 9.68 -8.83 14.18
CA GLN A 76 8.39 -9.08 13.53
C GLN A 76 7.31 -8.15 14.08
N LYS A 77 6.57 -7.48 13.20
CA LYS A 77 5.50 -6.57 13.60
C LYS A 77 4.39 -6.48 12.55
N TYR A 78 3.19 -6.15 13.01
CA TYR A 78 2.17 -5.62 12.12
C TYR A 78 2.34 -4.11 12.05
N THR A 79 2.28 -3.55 10.84
CA THR A 79 2.31 -2.11 10.60
C THR A 79 1.00 -1.73 9.92
N ASP A 80 0.27 -0.79 10.51
CA ASP A 80 -0.88 -0.18 9.83
C ASP A 80 -0.36 0.72 8.73
N CYS A 81 -0.95 0.63 7.54
CA CYS A 81 -0.56 1.40 6.37
C CYS A 81 -1.76 2.10 5.73
N THR A 82 -2.92 2.12 6.41
CA THR A 82 -4.17 2.68 5.88
C THR A 82 -4.02 4.16 5.56
N TYR A 83 -3.63 4.96 6.57
CA TYR A 83 -3.51 6.41 6.41
C TYR A 83 -2.46 6.76 5.35
N ASP A 84 -1.29 6.13 5.39
CA ASP A 84 -0.19 6.47 4.50
C ASP A 84 -0.46 6.03 3.05
N PHE A 85 -1.10 4.88 2.82
CA PHE A 85 -1.53 4.48 1.47
C PHE A 85 -2.56 5.44 0.88
N VAL A 86 -3.44 5.95 1.72
CA VAL A 86 -4.50 6.88 1.32
C VAL A 86 -3.96 8.27 1.01
N ASN A 87 -3.13 8.81 1.88
CA ASN A 87 -2.73 10.22 1.82
C ASN A 87 -1.39 10.42 1.11
N GLU A 88 -0.47 9.45 1.23
CA GLU A 88 0.89 9.55 0.69
C GLU A 88 1.16 8.57 -0.46
N GLY A 89 0.25 7.63 -0.72
CA GLY A 89 0.43 6.57 -1.71
C GLY A 89 1.51 5.54 -1.34
N LYS A 90 2.10 5.62 -0.15
CA LYS A 90 3.17 4.75 0.32
C LYS A 90 3.26 4.79 1.84
N ASN A 91 3.72 3.71 2.48
CA ASN A 91 4.09 3.66 3.90
C ASN A 91 5.61 3.53 4.02
N VAL A 92 6.23 4.35 4.87
CA VAL A 92 7.70 4.33 5.08
C VAL A 92 8.00 3.80 6.48
N VAL A 93 8.69 2.66 6.55
CA VAL A 93 9.06 2.04 7.83
C VAL A 93 10.56 2.21 8.07
N HIS A 94 10.92 2.83 9.19
CA HIS A 94 12.31 2.87 9.65
C HIS A 94 12.77 1.46 10.06
N ILE A 95 13.84 0.98 9.42
CA ILE A 95 14.42 -0.34 9.66
C ILE A 95 15.64 -0.24 10.58
N ALA A 96 16.55 0.69 10.26
CA ALA A 96 17.73 0.93 11.08
C ALA A 96 18.26 2.35 10.87
N SER A 97 18.80 2.93 11.94
CA SER A 97 19.48 4.22 11.87
C SER A 97 20.83 4.12 11.13
N SER A 98 21.29 5.26 10.62
CA SER A 98 22.60 5.46 10.02
C SER A 98 23.69 4.75 10.83
N TYR A 99 24.47 3.88 10.17
CA TYR A 99 25.61 3.05 10.63
C TYR A 99 25.50 1.53 10.35
N LYS A 100 24.36 1.00 9.90
CA LYS A 100 24.26 -0.43 9.54
C LYS A 100 24.68 -0.66 8.09
N LYS A 101 25.48 -1.71 7.83
CA LYS A 101 25.82 -2.12 6.45
C LYS A 101 24.59 -2.75 5.80
N ARG A 102 24.35 -2.51 4.51
CA ARG A 102 23.22 -3.12 3.77
C ARG A 102 23.12 -4.64 3.96
N GLY A 103 24.27 -5.33 3.95
CA GLY A 103 24.36 -6.79 4.09
C GLY A 103 24.01 -7.32 5.49
N GLU A 104 23.86 -6.44 6.49
CA GLU A 104 23.43 -6.81 7.84
C GLU A 104 21.90 -6.73 8.01
N ILE A 105 21.18 -6.29 6.96
CA ILE A 105 19.73 -6.13 6.96
C ILE A 105 19.13 -7.15 6.01
N ASN A 106 18.26 -8.01 6.53
CA ASN A 106 17.52 -8.97 5.73
C ASN A 106 16.01 -8.73 5.88
N ILE A 107 15.33 -8.37 4.80
CA ILE A 107 13.86 -8.28 4.77
C ILE A 107 13.34 -9.63 4.30
N MET A 108 12.74 -10.39 5.21
CA MET A 108 12.36 -11.78 4.96
C MET A 108 10.93 -11.91 4.47
N ARG A 109 10.00 -11.13 5.05
CA ARG A 109 8.59 -11.19 4.71
C ARG A 109 7.96 -9.81 4.82
N VAL A 110 7.26 -9.41 3.76
CA VAL A 110 6.34 -8.26 3.75
C VAL A 110 5.00 -8.79 3.25
N GLN A 111 4.12 -9.14 4.17
CA GLN A 111 2.84 -9.78 3.83
C GLN A 111 1.68 -8.83 4.11
N PHE A 112 1.05 -8.37 3.04
CA PHE A 112 -0.15 -7.55 3.10
C PHE A 112 -1.36 -8.34 3.61
N PHE A 113 -2.19 -7.71 4.42
CA PHE A 113 -3.48 -8.25 4.87
C PHE A 113 -4.47 -7.15 5.25
N ARG A 114 -5.73 -7.55 5.42
CA ARG A 114 -6.82 -6.70 5.87
C ARG A 114 -7.02 -6.85 7.38
N ARG A 115 -6.78 -5.79 8.12
CA ARG A 115 -6.94 -5.70 9.57
C ARG A 115 -8.38 -5.41 9.99
N ASP A 116 -9.23 -4.92 9.10
CA ASP A 116 -10.68 -4.84 9.34
C ASP A 116 -11.39 -6.20 9.33
N LYS A 117 -10.72 -7.26 8.83
CA LYS A 117 -11.25 -8.63 8.84
C LYS A 117 -11.08 -9.29 10.22
N PRO A 118 -11.74 -10.42 10.48
CA PRO A 118 -11.57 -11.17 11.72
C PRO A 118 -10.11 -11.55 11.99
N ARG A 119 -9.74 -11.64 13.27
CA ARG A 119 -8.33 -11.81 13.71
C ARG A 119 -7.68 -13.08 13.15
N GLU A 120 -8.47 -14.13 12.97
CA GLU A 120 -8.09 -15.42 12.41
C GLU A 120 -7.63 -15.33 10.94
N THR A 121 -7.98 -14.26 10.22
CA THR A 121 -7.51 -14.04 8.84
C THR A 121 -6.15 -13.35 8.77
N TYR A 122 -5.59 -12.93 9.92
CA TYR A 122 -4.33 -12.21 9.94
C TYR A 122 -3.18 -13.22 9.80
N PRO A 123 -2.10 -12.88 9.10
CA PRO A 123 -0.95 -13.74 9.00
C PRO A 123 -0.32 -13.99 10.38
N ALA A 124 0.04 -15.24 10.65
CA ALA A 124 0.72 -15.63 11.89
C ALA A 124 2.07 -14.90 12.02
N LYS A 125 2.46 -14.59 13.27
CA LYS A 125 3.78 -14.00 13.57
C LYS A 125 4.79 -15.12 13.83
N ASP A 126 5.06 -15.90 12.79
CA ASP A 126 5.90 -17.11 12.78
C ASP A 126 7.06 -16.99 11.79
N CYS A 127 7.76 -15.85 11.86
CA CYS A 127 8.78 -15.53 10.86
C CYS A 127 10.15 -16.18 11.09
N PHE A 128 10.33 -16.81 12.25
CA PHE A 128 11.58 -17.37 12.75
C PHE A 128 11.32 -18.68 13.49
#